data_AF-A0AAJ8JVY6-F1
#
_entry.id   AF-A0AAJ8JVY6-F1
#
_cell.length_a   1.000
_cell.length_b   1.000
_cell.length_c   1.000
_cell.angle_alpha   90.00
_cell.angle_beta   90.00
_cell.angle_gamma   90.00
#
_symmetry.space_group_name_H-M   'P 1'
#
loop_
_entity.id
_entity.type
_entity.pdbx_description
1 polymer ?
#
loop_
_entity_poly.entity_id
_entity_poly.type
_entity_poly.pdbx_seq_one_letter_code
_entity_poly.pdbx_strand_id
1 'polypeptide(L)'
;MANVQLTVYNWDSGPHPSHFHGHDFQVVQKGFDVTSEEPGMNPPLIEKQRDPMRDTVTIPGTGKVVLRWRADHPGAWFFHCHVDWHLSLGLVAVFIEAPERFQEITIIPQAIYDHCKYWGLPTSGNVVGLNATTIMDGQPSGPFPLVISWTPQALGSILMCNITTVFGMATAIWYNRETLNKGTVEEDHQPLLTMQHEMPDKIDKSKEDVG
;
A
#
# COMPACT_ATOMS: atom_id res chain seq x y z
N MET A 1 11.79 20.43 -24.71
CA MET A 1 10.95 20.20 -23.52
C MET A 1 9.50 20.36 -23.94
N ALA A 2 8.67 19.35 -23.70
CA ALA A 2 7.25 19.36 -24.02
C ALA A 2 6.43 19.39 -22.72
N ASN A 3 5.29 20.08 -22.74
CA ASN A 3 4.29 19.95 -21.69
C ASN A 3 3.38 18.77 -22.08
N VAL A 4 3.25 17.81 -21.18
CA VAL A 4 2.43 16.61 -21.41
C VAL A 4 1.18 16.70 -20.56
N GLN A 5 0.03 16.31 -21.13
CA GLN A 5 -1.22 16.14 -20.41
C GLN A 5 -1.69 14.69 -20.55
N LEU A 6 -1.93 14.02 -19.43
CA LEU A 6 -2.49 12.68 -19.37
C LEU A 6 -3.85 12.72 -18.71
N THR A 7 -4.87 12.22 -19.41
CA THR A 7 -6.18 11.96 -18.81
C THR A 7 -6.31 10.47 -18.54
N VAL A 8 -6.56 10.10 -17.29
CA VAL A 8 -6.76 8.72 -16.89
C VAL A 8 -8.22 8.54 -16.49
N TYR A 9 -8.90 7.63 -17.17
CA TYR A 9 -10.27 7.23 -16.88
C TYR A 9 -10.26 5.93 -16.10
N ASN A 10 -10.91 5.92 -14.94
CA ASN A 10 -11.11 4.71 -14.15
C ASN A 10 -12.52 4.17 -14.41
N TRP A 11 -12.60 3.08 -15.16
CA TRP A 11 -13.86 2.37 -15.41
C TRP A 11 -14.16 1.30 -14.35
N ASP A 12 -13.24 1.07 -13.42
CA ASP A 12 -13.44 0.17 -12.29
C ASP A 12 -14.17 0.89 -11.13
N SER A 13 -14.89 0.11 -10.32
CA SER A 13 -15.64 0.61 -9.16
C SER A 13 -14.74 1.03 -7.99
N GLY A 14 -13.52 0.49 -7.92
CA GLY A 14 -12.56 0.77 -6.85
C GLY A 14 -11.68 1.99 -7.15
N PRO A 15 -11.19 2.70 -6.11
CA PRO A 15 -10.19 3.75 -6.30
C PRO A 15 -8.80 3.16 -6.57
N HIS A 16 -8.02 3.85 -7.42
CA HIS A 16 -6.65 3.45 -7.76
C HIS A 16 -5.66 4.56 -7.40
N PRO A 17 -4.79 4.40 -6.39
CA PRO A 17 -3.70 5.33 -6.13
C PRO A 17 -2.63 5.15 -7.21
N SER A 18 -2.53 6.09 -8.15
CA SER A 18 -1.56 6.03 -9.24
C SER A 18 -0.34 6.90 -8.95
N HIS A 19 0.84 6.31 -9.06
CA HIS A 19 2.14 6.94 -8.85
C HIS A 19 2.89 7.08 -10.17
N PHE A 20 3.60 8.20 -10.36
CA PHE A 20 4.44 8.46 -11.53
C PHE A 20 5.90 8.68 -11.11
N HIS A 21 6.80 7.90 -11.70
CA HIS A 21 8.21 8.00 -11.42
C HIS A 21 8.83 9.22 -12.12
N GLY A 22 9.89 9.78 -11.53
CA GLY A 22 10.71 10.83 -12.12
C GLY A 22 10.07 12.22 -12.18
N HIS A 23 8.82 12.38 -11.77
CA HIS A 23 8.08 13.65 -11.91
C HIS A 23 7.16 13.94 -10.73
N ASP A 24 7.15 15.20 -10.31
CA ASP A 24 5.99 15.80 -9.67
C ASP A 24 5.04 16.34 -10.74
N PHE A 25 3.82 15.82 -10.80
CA PHE A 25 2.79 16.26 -11.73
C PHE A 25 1.77 17.17 -11.05
N GLN A 26 1.19 18.07 -11.83
CA GLN A 26 0.03 18.86 -11.45
C GLN A 26 -1.23 18.03 -11.62
N VAL A 27 -2.09 18.00 -10.59
CA VAL A 27 -3.43 17.42 -10.69
C VAL A 27 -4.40 18.54 -11.07
N VAL A 28 -4.64 18.70 -12.38
CA VAL A 28 -5.40 19.86 -12.91
C VAL A 28 -6.91 19.64 -12.93
N GLN A 29 -7.34 18.38 -12.90
CA GLN A 29 -8.75 18.03 -12.79
C GLN A 29 -8.89 16.68 -12.11
N LYS A 30 -9.93 16.55 -11.29
CA LYS A 30 -10.36 15.29 -10.69
C LYS A 30 -11.88 15.20 -10.77
N GLY A 31 -12.38 14.16 -11.41
CA GLY A 31 -13.80 13.85 -11.57
C GLY A 31 -14.15 12.53 -10.90
N PHE A 32 -15.42 12.37 -10.53
CA PHE A 32 -15.90 11.25 -9.73
C PHE A 32 -16.84 10.30 -10.50
N ASP A 33 -17.26 10.68 -11.71
CA ASP A 33 -18.10 9.84 -12.57
C ASP A 33 -17.78 10.09 -14.05
N VAL A 34 -17.15 9.13 -14.73
CA VAL A 34 -16.74 9.23 -16.14
C VAL A 34 -17.90 9.40 -17.12
N THR A 35 -19.13 9.10 -16.71
CA THR A 35 -20.34 9.19 -17.53
C THR A 35 -21.14 10.48 -17.32
N SER A 36 -20.86 11.21 -16.24
CA SER A 36 -21.58 12.43 -15.88
C SER A 36 -20.91 13.67 -16.48
N GLU A 37 -21.72 14.64 -16.92
CA GLU A 37 -21.23 15.98 -17.29
C GLU A 37 -21.54 17.02 -16.20
N GLU A 38 -22.12 16.59 -15.07
CA GLU A 38 -22.51 17.48 -13.97
C GLU A 38 -21.27 18.11 -13.31
N PRO A 39 -21.15 19.45 -13.24
CA PRO A 39 -19.99 20.12 -12.65
C PRO A 39 -19.74 19.76 -11.18
N GLY A 40 -20.77 19.33 -10.45
CA GLY A 40 -20.64 18.86 -9.06
C GLY A 40 -19.91 17.50 -8.95
N MET A 41 -20.06 16.62 -9.95
CA MET A 41 -19.39 15.32 -10.01
C MET A 41 -18.07 15.40 -10.76
N ASN A 42 -18.03 16.23 -11.80
CA ASN A 42 -16.86 16.46 -12.63
C ASN A 42 -16.61 17.97 -12.75
N PRO A 43 -15.90 18.56 -11.77
CA PRO A 43 -15.47 19.95 -11.87
C PRO A 43 -14.77 20.21 -13.20
N PRO A 44 -15.08 21.31 -13.90
CA PRO A 44 -14.42 21.64 -15.15
C PRO A 44 -12.93 21.91 -14.92
N LEU A 45 -12.12 21.63 -15.93
CA LEU A 45 -10.71 22.04 -15.92
C LEU A 45 -10.63 23.56 -15.96
N ILE A 46 -9.88 24.15 -15.03
CA ILE A 46 -9.65 25.59 -14.98
C ILE A 46 -8.21 25.87 -15.38
N GLU A 47 -8.03 26.53 -16.52
CA GLU A 47 -6.69 26.87 -17.00
C GLU A 47 -6.01 27.90 -16.10
N LYS A 48 -4.70 27.72 -15.89
CA LYS A 48 -3.81 28.62 -15.12
C LYS A 48 -4.17 28.78 -13.63
N GLN A 49 -4.95 27.87 -13.06
CA GLN A 49 -5.11 27.81 -11.61
C GLN A 49 -3.84 27.28 -10.93
N ARG A 50 -3.73 27.46 -9.61
CA ARG A 50 -2.65 26.84 -8.83
C ARG A 50 -3.06 25.44 -8.44
N ASP A 51 -2.63 24.47 -9.24
CA ASP A 51 -2.87 23.06 -8.99
C ASP A 51 -1.85 22.47 -8.00
N PRO A 52 -2.26 21.50 -7.14
CA PRO A 52 -1.34 20.78 -6.30
C PRO A 52 -0.38 19.94 -7.16
N MET A 53 0.90 19.96 -6.79
CA MET A 53 1.95 19.12 -7.37
C MET A 53 2.27 17.96 -6.44
N ARG A 54 2.37 16.76 -7.00
CA ARG A 54 2.71 15.53 -6.27
C ARG A 54 3.10 14.41 -7.24
N ASP A 55 3.65 13.32 -6.68
CA ASP A 55 4.04 12.12 -7.42
C ASP A 55 2.96 11.02 -7.48
N THR A 56 1.91 11.12 -6.67
CA THR A 56 0.91 10.06 -6.48
C THR A 56 -0.48 10.65 -6.30
N VAL A 57 -1.49 10.17 -7.01
CA VAL A 57 -2.88 10.62 -6.87
C VAL A 57 -3.87 9.47 -6.89
N THR A 58 -4.84 9.49 -5.98
CA THR A 58 -5.95 8.53 -6.03
C THR A 58 -6.96 8.94 -7.09
N ILE A 59 -7.09 8.09 -8.11
CA ILE A 59 -8.14 8.15 -9.12
C ILE A 59 -9.40 7.53 -8.50
N PRO A 60 -10.51 8.27 -8.37
CA PRO A 60 -11.74 7.73 -7.78
C PRO A 60 -12.28 6.55 -8.59
N GLY A 61 -12.98 5.62 -7.93
CA GLY A 61 -13.84 4.64 -8.59
C GLY A 61 -14.79 5.32 -9.56
N THR A 62 -14.96 4.75 -10.75
CA THR A 62 -15.74 5.31 -11.87
C THR A 62 -15.36 6.73 -12.26
N GLY A 63 -14.24 7.28 -11.80
CA GLY A 63 -13.86 8.67 -11.95
C GLY A 63 -12.75 8.91 -12.98
N LYS A 64 -12.21 10.12 -13.00
CA LYS A 64 -11.08 10.49 -13.87
C LYS A 64 -10.14 11.47 -13.21
N VAL A 65 -8.90 11.50 -13.67
CA VAL A 65 -7.95 12.56 -13.34
C VAL A 65 -7.29 13.08 -14.61
N VAL A 66 -6.97 14.37 -14.61
CA VAL A 66 -6.12 15.00 -15.63
C VAL A 66 -4.84 15.46 -14.94
N LEU A 67 -3.72 14.97 -15.44
CA LEU A 67 -2.39 15.24 -14.92
C LEU A 67 -1.59 16.04 -15.95
N ARG A 68 -0.77 16.98 -15.50
CA ARG A 68 0.17 17.71 -16.35
C ARG A 68 1.58 17.68 -15.77
N TRP A 69 2.56 17.44 -16.62
CA TRP A 69 3.97 17.56 -16.24
C TRP A 69 4.80 18.08 -17.41
N ARG A 70 6.03 18.47 -17.10
CA ARG A 70 7.04 18.82 -18.10
C ARG A 70 7.89 17.59 -18.33
N ALA A 71 8.08 17.21 -19.59
CA ALA A 71 9.06 16.22 -19.99
C ALA A 71 10.46 16.88 -20.00
N ASP A 72 11.07 16.94 -18.82
CA ASP A 72 12.41 17.47 -18.56
C ASP A 72 13.36 16.50 -17.81
N HIS A 73 12.96 15.25 -17.61
CA HIS A 73 13.75 14.17 -17.01
C HIS A 73 13.89 13.00 -18.01
N PRO A 74 14.94 12.98 -18.87
CA PRO A 74 15.17 11.89 -19.82
C PRO A 74 15.27 10.53 -19.10
N GLY A 75 14.55 9.51 -19.59
CA GLY A 75 14.51 8.20 -18.95
C GLY A 75 13.29 7.36 -19.34
N ALA A 76 13.10 6.23 -18.66
CA ALA A 76 11.93 5.37 -18.78
C ALA A 76 11.19 5.36 -17.43
N TRP A 77 9.98 5.89 -17.40
CA TRP A 77 9.26 6.16 -16.15
C TRP A 77 7.98 5.35 -16.04
N PHE A 78 7.82 4.65 -14.92
CA PHE A 78 6.60 3.92 -14.62
C PHE A 78 5.50 4.87 -14.15
N PHE A 79 4.33 4.74 -14.76
CA PHE A 79 3.06 5.25 -14.23
C PHE A 79 2.19 4.05 -13.88
N HIS A 80 1.95 3.81 -12.60
CA HIS A 80 1.27 2.58 -12.17
C HIS A 80 0.40 2.79 -10.94
N CYS A 81 -0.53 1.87 -10.73
CA CYS A 81 -1.24 1.79 -9.45
C CYS A 81 -0.27 1.31 -8.35
N HIS A 82 -0.25 2.00 -7.21
CA HIS A 82 0.59 1.72 -6.04
C HIS A 82 -0.04 0.66 -5.12
N VAL A 83 -0.93 -0.15 -5.68
CA VAL A 83 -1.46 -1.36 -5.06
C VAL A 83 -0.75 -2.53 -5.75
N ASP A 84 0.14 -3.20 -5.02
CA ASP A 84 1.08 -4.18 -5.59
C ASP A 84 0.42 -5.26 -6.45
N TRP A 85 -0.76 -5.73 -6.04
CA TRP A 85 -1.50 -6.74 -6.79
C TRP A 85 -2.15 -6.17 -8.06
N HIS A 86 -2.53 -4.89 -8.10
CA HIS A 86 -2.95 -4.23 -9.34
C HIS A 86 -1.78 -4.04 -10.31
N LEU A 87 -0.60 -3.64 -9.80
CA LEU A 87 0.63 -3.54 -10.60
C LEU A 87 1.02 -4.91 -11.18
N SER A 88 1.00 -5.96 -10.35
CA SER A 88 1.30 -7.33 -10.78
C SER A 88 0.31 -7.87 -11.81
N LEU A 89 -0.94 -7.35 -11.78
CA LEU A 89 -1.97 -7.61 -12.78
C LEU A 89 -1.86 -6.71 -14.03
N GLY A 90 -0.79 -5.91 -14.16
CA GLY A 90 -0.50 -5.12 -15.35
C GLY A 90 -1.10 -3.72 -15.38
N LEU A 91 -1.57 -3.17 -14.25
CA LEU A 91 -2.06 -1.78 -14.16
C LEU A 91 -0.88 -0.79 -14.12
N VAL A 92 -0.15 -0.72 -15.24
CA VAL A 92 1.08 0.06 -15.45
C VAL A 92 1.18 0.55 -16.90
N ALA A 93 1.75 1.73 -17.07
CA ALA A 93 2.24 2.25 -18.34
C ALA A 93 3.70 2.70 -18.16
N VAL A 94 4.48 2.65 -19.23
CA VAL A 94 5.87 3.14 -19.25
C VAL A 94 5.96 4.31 -20.23
N PHE A 95 6.42 5.46 -19.74
CA PHE A 95 6.70 6.63 -20.56
C PHE A 95 8.19 6.67 -20.89
N ILE A 96 8.52 6.64 -22.17
CA ILE A 96 9.90 6.79 -22.66
C ILE A 96 10.12 8.25 -23.01
N GLU A 97 10.98 8.91 -22.24
CA GLU A 97 11.23 10.34 -22.33
C GLU A 97 12.61 10.63 -22.89
N ALA A 98 12.62 11.41 -23.99
CA ALA A 98 13.82 11.92 -24.64
C ALA A 98 14.95 10.87 -24.79
N PRO A 99 14.70 9.74 -25.48
CA PRO A 99 15.64 8.63 -25.54
C PRO A 99 16.97 9.01 -26.19
N GLU A 100 16.98 9.90 -27.20
CA GLU A 100 18.24 10.38 -27.78
C GLU A 100 19.05 11.16 -26.76
N ARG A 101 18.40 12.06 -26.01
CA ARG A 101 19.07 12.85 -24.97
C ARG A 101 19.60 11.98 -23.84
N PHE A 102 18.84 10.96 -23.43
CA PHE A 102 19.27 10.01 -22.42
C PHE A 102 20.56 9.28 -22.83
N GLN A 103 20.67 8.87 -24.10
CA GLN A 103 21.87 8.21 -24.63
C GLN A 103 23.12 9.12 -24.63
N GLU A 104 22.95 10.43 -24.74
CA GLU A 104 24.04 11.40 -24.70
C GLU A 104 24.57 11.69 -23.29
N ILE A 105 23.69 11.65 -22.27
CA ILE A 105 24.02 12.10 -20.92
C ILE A 105 24.24 10.97 -19.93
N THR A 106 23.73 9.78 -20.23
CA THR A 106 23.74 8.66 -19.31
C THR A 106 24.72 7.60 -19.77
N ILE A 107 25.70 7.31 -18.93
CA ILE A 107 26.57 6.13 -19.07
C ILE A 107 26.01 5.05 -18.15
N ILE A 108 25.59 3.93 -18.73
CA ILE A 108 25.05 2.80 -17.96
C ILE A 108 26.18 2.11 -17.19
N PRO A 109 26.12 2.01 -15.85
CA PRO A 109 27.15 1.34 -15.07
C PRO A 109 27.30 -0.14 -15.45
N GLN A 110 28.54 -0.65 -15.42
CA GLN A 110 28.84 -2.05 -15.74
C GLN A 110 28.01 -3.05 -14.90
N ALA A 111 27.73 -2.71 -13.63
CA ALA A 111 26.92 -3.53 -12.74
C ALA A 111 25.51 -3.85 -13.29
N ILE A 112 24.92 -2.97 -14.10
CA ILE A 112 23.62 -3.23 -14.73
C ILE A 112 23.75 -4.32 -15.80
N TYR A 113 24.78 -4.24 -16.64
CA TYR A 113 25.07 -5.27 -17.64
C TYR A 113 25.38 -6.63 -16.99
N ASP A 114 26.12 -6.63 -15.89
CA ASP A 114 26.44 -7.85 -15.14
C ASP A 114 25.18 -8.48 -14.54
N HIS A 115 24.24 -7.65 -14.05
CA HIS A 115 22.95 -8.11 -13.55
C HIS A 115 22.10 -8.73 -14.66
N CYS A 116 21.99 -8.08 -15.82
CA CYS A 116 21.29 -8.63 -16.98
C CYS A 116 21.91 -9.97 -17.41
N LYS A 117 23.25 -10.05 -17.45
CA LYS A 117 23.97 -11.29 -17.78
C LYS A 117 23.69 -12.41 -16.78
N TYR A 118 23.64 -12.11 -15.47
CA TYR A 118 23.32 -13.09 -14.43
C TYR A 118 21.92 -13.71 -14.64
N TRP A 119 20.94 -12.91 -15.01
CA TRP A 119 19.58 -13.36 -15.28
C TRP A 119 19.34 -13.87 -16.71
N GLY A 120 20.37 -13.87 -17.57
CA GLY A 120 20.23 -14.25 -18.97
C GLY A 120 19.34 -13.29 -19.78
N LEU A 121 19.23 -12.03 -19.36
CA LEU A 121 18.41 -11.02 -20.00
C LEU A 121 19.19 -10.27 -21.09
N PRO A 122 18.59 -10.02 -22.27
CA PRO A 122 19.20 -9.20 -23.30
C PRO A 122 19.29 -7.73 -22.87
N THR A 123 20.35 -7.05 -23.29
CA THR A 123 20.64 -5.63 -22.94
C THR A 123 20.38 -4.67 -24.10
N SER A 124 19.98 -5.19 -25.25
CA SER A 124 19.70 -4.42 -26.46
C SER A 124 18.58 -5.07 -27.25
N GLY A 125 17.80 -4.27 -27.97
CA GLY A 125 16.65 -4.75 -28.74
C GLY A 125 15.34 -4.63 -27.94
N ASN A 126 14.32 -5.34 -28.39
CA ASN A 126 13.02 -5.41 -27.75
C ASN A 126 13.04 -6.34 -26.51
N VAL A 127 11.85 -6.70 -25.99
CA VAL A 127 11.70 -7.54 -24.78
C VAL A 127 12.40 -8.91 -24.88
N VAL A 128 12.61 -9.43 -26.09
CA VAL A 128 13.33 -10.69 -26.36
C VAL A 128 14.74 -10.46 -26.93
N GLY A 129 15.22 -9.22 -26.96
CA GLY A 129 16.56 -8.87 -27.41
C GLY A 129 16.73 -8.76 -28.92
N LEU A 130 15.63 -8.69 -29.67
CA LEU A 130 15.66 -8.57 -31.13
C LEU A 130 15.54 -7.11 -31.55
N ASN A 131 16.23 -6.72 -32.62
CA ASN A 131 16.02 -5.42 -33.27
C ASN A 131 14.78 -5.48 -34.19
N ALA A 132 13.62 -5.75 -33.60
CA ALA A 132 12.34 -5.88 -34.28
C ALA A 132 11.22 -5.22 -33.46
N THR A 133 10.30 -4.54 -34.12
CA THR A 133 9.19 -3.82 -33.47
C THR A 133 7.97 -4.69 -33.20
N THR A 134 7.85 -5.83 -33.88
CA THR A 134 6.64 -6.69 -33.84
C THR A 134 6.90 -8.14 -33.45
N ILE A 135 8.16 -8.61 -33.48
CA ILE A 135 8.51 -9.99 -33.16
C ILE A 135 8.84 -10.09 -31.68
N MET A 136 7.90 -10.62 -30.89
CA MET A 136 8.02 -10.75 -29.44
C MET A 136 7.89 -12.22 -28.97
N ASP A 137 8.17 -13.17 -29.87
CA ASP A 137 8.10 -14.60 -29.56
C ASP A 137 9.12 -14.97 -28.49
N GLY A 138 8.64 -15.52 -27.37
CA GLY A 138 9.47 -15.83 -26.20
C GLY A 138 9.48 -14.75 -25.11
N GLN A 139 8.69 -13.68 -25.25
CA GLN A 139 8.51 -12.71 -24.18
C GLN A 139 7.92 -13.40 -22.93
N PRO A 140 8.31 -13.01 -21.70
CA PRO A 140 7.70 -13.52 -20.49
C PRO A 140 6.19 -13.29 -20.51
N SER A 141 5.42 -14.36 -20.29
CA SER A 141 3.96 -14.26 -20.18
C SER A 141 3.59 -13.45 -18.94
N GLY A 142 2.68 -12.48 -19.11
CA GLY A 142 2.08 -11.72 -18.02
C GLY A 142 0.98 -10.80 -18.55
N PRO A 143 0.12 -10.26 -17.69
CA PRO A 143 -0.12 -10.62 -16.28
C PRO A 143 -0.92 -11.93 -16.16
N PHE A 144 -0.58 -12.79 -15.19
CA PHE A 144 -1.41 -13.96 -14.88
C PHE A 144 -2.61 -13.50 -14.05
N PRO A 145 -3.85 -13.82 -14.45
CA PRO A 145 -5.02 -13.45 -13.65
C PRO A 145 -4.89 -14.07 -12.26
N LEU A 146 -4.99 -13.22 -11.23
CA LEU A 146 -5.11 -13.70 -9.86
C LEU A 146 -6.40 -14.50 -9.77
N VAL A 147 -6.28 -15.78 -9.42
CA VAL A 147 -7.45 -16.61 -9.15
C VAL A 147 -7.97 -16.24 -7.77
N ILE A 148 -8.80 -15.18 -7.70
CA ILE A 148 -9.45 -14.70 -6.47
C ILE A 148 -10.66 -15.61 -6.15
N SER A 149 -10.41 -16.91 -6.09
CA SER A 149 -11.40 -17.92 -5.73
C SER A 149 -10.90 -18.75 -4.56
N TRP A 150 -11.80 -19.53 -3.99
CA TRP A 150 -11.50 -20.51 -2.95
C TRP A 150 -10.71 -21.68 -3.57
N THR A 151 -9.43 -21.46 -3.82
CA THR A 151 -8.52 -22.51 -4.32
C THR A 151 -8.33 -23.58 -3.25
N PRO A 152 -8.07 -24.85 -3.62
CA PRO A 152 -7.79 -25.91 -2.65
C PRO A 152 -6.66 -25.53 -1.67
N GLN A 153 -5.65 -24.79 -2.14
CA GLN A 153 -4.58 -24.27 -1.29
C GLN A 153 -5.09 -23.22 -0.28
N ALA A 154 -5.97 -22.31 -0.69
CA ALA A 154 -6.57 -21.32 0.20
C ALA A 154 -7.47 -21.96 1.25
N LEU A 155 -8.35 -22.91 0.86
CA LEU A 155 -9.16 -23.67 1.83
C LEU A 155 -8.27 -24.45 2.79
N GLY A 156 -7.26 -25.16 2.27
CA GLY A 156 -6.33 -25.94 3.09
C GLY A 156 -5.59 -25.08 4.11
N SER A 157 -5.15 -23.90 3.71
CA SER A 157 -4.47 -22.94 4.58
C SER A 157 -5.39 -22.44 5.70
N ILE A 158 -6.64 -22.09 5.37
CA ILE A 158 -7.63 -21.64 6.35
C ILE A 158 -8.01 -22.76 7.32
N LEU A 159 -8.23 -23.98 6.83
CA LEU A 159 -8.51 -25.14 7.69
C LEU A 159 -7.37 -25.41 8.66
N MET A 160 -6.12 -25.40 8.19
CA MET A 160 -4.94 -25.58 9.05
C MET A 160 -4.79 -24.47 10.10
N CYS A 161 -5.06 -23.21 9.74
CA CYS A 161 -5.03 -22.10 10.69
C CYS A 161 -6.07 -22.28 11.81
N ASN A 162 -7.29 -22.68 11.46
CA ASN A 162 -8.35 -22.95 12.43
C ASN A 162 -8.00 -24.14 13.35
N ILE A 163 -7.49 -25.24 12.79
CA ILE A 163 -7.05 -26.41 13.57
C ILE A 163 -5.96 -26.01 14.56
N THR A 164 -4.93 -25.29 14.09
CA THR A 164 -3.81 -24.85 14.92
C THR A 164 -4.28 -23.95 16.06
N THR A 165 -5.23 -23.06 15.80
CA THR A 165 -5.84 -22.19 16.83
C THR A 165 -6.57 -23.01 17.90
N VAL A 166 -7.39 -23.99 17.51
CA VAL A 166 -8.10 -24.86 18.45
C VAL A 166 -7.13 -25.68 19.30
N PHE A 167 -6.09 -26.25 18.68
CA PHE A 167 -5.04 -26.97 19.42
C PHE A 167 -4.29 -26.06 20.40
N GLY A 168 -3.97 -24.83 20.00
CA GLY A 168 -3.36 -23.83 20.87
C GLY A 168 -4.24 -23.51 22.09
N MET A 169 -5.53 -23.26 21.87
CA MET A 169 -6.50 -23.02 22.95
C MET A 169 -6.64 -24.24 23.88
N ALA A 170 -6.75 -25.44 23.33
CA ALA A 170 -6.86 -26.67 24.12
C ALA A 170 -5.62 -26.91 24.99
N THR A 171 -4.43 -26.64 24.45
CA THR A 171 -3.16 -26.75 25.17
C THR A 171 -3.09 -25.76 26.33
N ALA A 172 -3.54 -24.51 26.10
CA ALA A 172 -3.60 -23.49 27.15
C ALA A 172 -4.58 -23.89 28.27
N ILE A 173 -5.76 -24.41 27.93
CA ILE A 173 -6.73 -24.91 28.92
C ILE A 173 -6.16 -26.09 29.72
N TRP A 174 -5.50 -27.03 29.03
CA TRP A 174 -4.87 -28.19 29.67
C TRP A 174 -3.77 -27.76 30.65
N TYR A 175 -2.89 -26.85 30.25
CA TYR A 175 -1.82 -26.32 31.10
C TYR A 175 -2.37 -25.58 32.33
N ASN A 176 -3.46 -24.81 32.16
CA ASN A 176 -4.10 -24.06 33.25
C ASN A 176 -5.12 -24.87 34.07
N ARG A 177 -5.29 -26.18 33.78
CA ARG A 177 -6.29 -27.00 34.48
C ARG A 177 -6.00 -27.16 35.97
N GLU A 178 -4.73 -27.11 36.38
CA GLU A 178 -4.34 -27.19 37.80
C GLU A 178 -4.50 -25.87 38.55
N THR A 179 -4.29 -24.73 37.89
CA THR A 179 -4.55 -23.39 38.46
C THR A 179 -6.06 -23.14 38.62
N LEU A 180 -6.91 -23.72 37.77
CA LEU A 180 -8.37 -23.63 37.89
C LEU A 180 -8.96 -24.58 38.95
N ASN A 181 -8.32 -25.73 39.21
CA ASN A 181 -8.79 -26.71 40.19
C ASN A 181 -8.39 -26.37 41.64
N LYS A 182 -7.34 -25.56 41.83
CA LYS A 182 -7.06 -24.96 43.13
C LYS A 182 -7.94 -23.73 43.26
N GLY A 183 -9.10 -23.87 43.91
CA GLY A 183 -10.01 -22.77 44.23
C GLY A 183 -9.31 -21.67 45.03
N THR A 184 -8.61 -20.78 44.33
CA THR A 184 -7.91 -19.62 44.87
C THR A 184 -8.57 -18.37 44.28
N VAL A 185 -9.88 -18.26 44.52
CA VAL A 185 -10.58 -16.97 44.50
C VAL A 185 -10.72 -16.42 45.94
N GLU A 186 -10.20 -17.13 46.94
CA GLU A 186 -10.37 -16.75 48.34
C GLU A 186 -9.05 -16.84 49.12
N GLU A 187 -8.07 -15.98 48.78
CA GLU A 187 -6.99 -15.65 49.72
C GLU A 187 -6.18 -14.36 49.42
N ASP A 188 -6.68 -13.41 48.61
CA ASP A 188 -5.95 -12.12 48.40
C ASP A 188 -6.71 -10.88 48.92
N HIS A 189 -7.78 -11.06 49.71
CA HIS A 189 -8.46 -9.96 50.42
C HIS A 189 -8.27 -9.97 51.94
N GLN A 190 -7.45 -10.88 52.48
CA GLN A 190 -7.21 -10.98 53.92
C GLN A 190 -6.17 -10.02 54.55
N PRO A 191 -5.37 -9.17 53.83
CA PRO A 191 -4.52 -8.22 54.54
C PRO A 191 -5.19 -6.87 54.88
N LEU A 192 -6.36 -6.55 54.32
CA LEU A 192 -6.97 -5.22 54.50
C LEU A 192 -7.97 -5.12 55.66
N LEU A 193 -8.54 -6.24 56.11
CA LEU A 193 -9.49 -6.23 57.24
C LEU A 193 -8.82 -6.34 58.61
N THR A 194 -7.59 -6.87 58.67
CA THR A 194 -6.81 -6.95 59.91
C THR A 194 -6.15 -5.63 60.30
N MET A 195 -5.94 -4.70 59.36
CA MET A 195 -5.44 -3.35 59.67
C MET A 195 -6.50 -2.41 60.28
N GLN A 196 -7.79 -2.71 60.12
CA GLN A 196 -8.86 -1.86 60.65
C GLN A 196 -9.12 -2.10 62.16
N HIS A 197 -8.58 -3.19 62.74
CA HIS A 197 -8.85 -3.58 64.13
C HIS A 197 -7.74 -3.17 65.12
N GLU A 198 -6.63 -2.58 64.66
CA GLU A 198 -5.52 -2.14 65.51
C GLU A 198 -5.38 -0.60 65.59
N MET A 199 -6.44 0.17 65.35
CA MET A 199 -6.45 1.60 65.69
C MET A 199 -6.90 1.79 67.14
N PRO A 200 -6.05 2.27 68.05
CA PRO A 200 -6.47 2.56 69.41
C PRO A 200 -7.38 3.80 69.43
N ASP A 201 -8.54 3.67 70.09
CA ASP A 201 -9.40 4.78 70.48
C ASP A 201 -8.61 5.81 71.31
N LYS A 202 -8.28 6.95 70.73
CA LYS A 202 -8.00 8.19 71.47
C LYS A 202 -8.58 9.39 70.75
N ILE A 203 -9.83 9.70 71.09
CA ILE A 203 -10.35 11.07 71.03
C ILE A 203 -10.10 11.68 72.41
N ASP A 204 -9.12 12.58 72.51
CA ASP A 204 -9.09 13.58 73.59
C ASP A 204 -9.45 14.93 72.99
N LYS A 205 -10.58 15.47 73.44
CA LYS A 205 -10.98 16.85 73.24
C LYS A 205 -10.52 17.66 74.45
N SER A 206 -9.46 18.45 74.31
CA SER A 206 -9.29 19.64 75.14
C SER A 206 -8.30 20.67 74.54
N LYS A 207 -8.81 21.91 74.39
CA LYS A 207 -8.18 23.21 74.67
C LYS A 207 -7.03 23.67 73.75
N GLU A 208 -7.25 24.70 72.93
CA GLU A 208 -7.04 26.14 73.23
C GLU A 208 -5.56 26.56 73.21
N ASP A 209 -5.31 27.60 72.39
CA ASP A 209 -4.42 28.73 72.63
C ASP A 209 -2.92 28.74 72.23
N VAL A 210 -2.64 29.76 71.39
CA VAL A 210 -1.52 30.71 71.40
C VAL A 210 -0.18 30.30 70.78
N GLY A 211 0.26 31.11 69.82
CA GLY A 211 1.63 31.17 69.29
C GLY A 211 1.70 31.74 67.87
#